data_AF-A0A925RCU0-F1
#
_entry.id   AF-A0A925RCU0-F1
#
_cell.length_a   1.000
_cell.length_b   1.000
_cell.length_c   1.000
_cell.angle_alpha   90.00
_cell.angle_beta   90.00
_cell.angle_gamma   90.00
#
_symmetry.space_group_name_H-M   'P 1'
#
loop_
_entity.id
_entity.type
_entity.pdbx_description
1 polymer ?
#
loop_
_entity_poly.entity_id
_entity_poly.type
_entity_poly.pdbx_seq_one_letter_code
_entity_poly.pdbx_strand_id
1 'polypeptide(L)'
;MWNPFRRKQASASAFPKPAWAPIQNVDSIDIVGVRCDGGADLAIVASQPIDNSEETLDSIRQKFATYLEALECEEFQSEMGHPPRDKTTIILVCEYKIHPETQIVIEECRTLAAAKGVSVAIQTTLG
;
A
#
# COMPACT_ATOMS: atom_id res chain seq x y z
N MET A 1 -33.49 -19.25 36.30
CA MET A 1 -32.69 -18.01 36.31
C MET A 1 -32.14 -17.78 34.91
N TRP A 2 -32.83 -16.94 34.14
CA TRP A 2 -32.52 -16.60 32.75
C TRP A 2 -32.06 -15.15 32.74
N ASN A 3 -30.89 -14.86 32.13
CA ASN A 3 -30.34 -13.52 32.08
C ASN A 3 -30.43 -12.98 30.64
N PRO A 4 -31.38 -12.07 30.34
CA PRO A 4 -31.66 -11.61 28.97
C PRO A 4 -30.62 -10.60 28.43
N PHE A 5 -29.57 -10.29 29.21
CA PHE A 5 -28.59 -9.26 28.87
C PHE A 5 -27.24 -9.78 28.38
N ARG A 6 -27.10 -11.07 28.05
CA ARG A 6 -25.90 -11.56 27.36
C ARG A 6 -25.93 -11.14 25.89
N ARG A 7 -25.91 -9.83 25.62
CA ARG A 7 -25.53 -9.29 24.31
C ARG A 7 -24.09 -9.73 24.06
N LYS A 8 -23.86 -10.43 22.95
CA LYS A 8 -22.53 -10.60 22.38
C LYS A 8 -21.93 -9.21 22.22
N GLN A 9 -21.02 -8.80 23.11
CA GLN A 9 -20.00 -7.83 22.75
C GLN A 9 -19.07 -8.55 21.78
N ALA A 10 -19.47 -8.64 20.51
CA ALA A 10 -18.48 -8.55 19.47
C ALA A 10 -17.98 -7.11 19.59
N SER A 11 -16.84 -6.90 20.25
CA SER A 11 -16.11 -5.66 20.07
C SER A 11 -15.81 -5.61 18.58
N ALA A 12 -16.63 -4.89 17.81
CA ALA A 12 -16.27 -4.56 16.44
C ALA A 12 -14.90 -3.89 16.55
N SER A 13 -13.87 -4.57 16.05
CA SER A 13 -12.54 -3.98 15.94
C SER A 13 -12.70 -2.61 15.31
N ALA A 14 -12.04 -1.58 15.86
CA ALA A 14 -12.03 -0.24 15.28
C ALA A 14 -11.47 -0.21 13.85
N PHE A 15 -10.92 -1.34 13.40
CA PHE A 15 -10.40 -1.60 12.07
C PHE A 15 -11.18 -2.78 11.46
N PRO A 16 -11.93 -2.57 10.37
CA PRO A 16 -12.65 -3.65 9.71
C PRO A 16 -11.64 -4.68 9.18
N LYS A 17 -12.01 -5.96 9.27
CA LYS A 17 -11.22 -7.03 8.62
C LYS A 17 -11.57 -7.06 7.13
N PRO A 18 -10.59 -7.30 6.26
CA PRO A 18 -10.86 -7.44 4.85
C PRO A 18 -11.62 -8.74 4.55
N ALA A 19 -12.49 -8.72 3.53
CA ALA A 19 -13.20 -9.92 3.09
C ALA A 19 -12.32 -10.85 2.22
N TRP A 20 -11.28 -10.29 1.60
CA TRP A 20 -10.24 -10.93 0.80
C TRP A 20 -8.96 -10.08 0.85
N ALA A 21 -7.82 -10.59 0.36
CA ALA A 21 -6.54 -9.88 0.47
C ALA A 21 -6.63 -8.41 0.02
N PRO A 22 -6.22 -7.42 0.83
CA PRO A 22 -6.39 -6.00 0.49
C PRO A 22 -5.65 -5.56 -0.77
N ILE A 23 -4.43 -6.06 -0.90
CA ILE A 23 -3.58 -5.87 -2.07
C ILE A 23 -3.78 -7.06 -3.00
N GLN A 24 -4.02 -6.79 -4.27
CA GLN A 24 -4.22 -7.78 -5.32
C GLN A 24 -3.08 -7.73 -6.34
N ASN A 25 -2.98 -8.78 -7.17
CA ASN A 25 -2.01 -8.90 -8.27
C ASN A 25 -0.61 -8.44 -7.84
N VAL A 26 -0.07 -9.06 -6.78
CA VAL A 26 1.11 -8.59 -6.04
C VAL A 26 2.37 -8.44 -6.91
N ASP A 27 2.40 -9.11 -8.06
CA ASP A 27 3.46 -9.16 -9.06
C ASP A 27 3.26 -8.19 -10.25
N SER A 28 2.28 -7.30 -10.18
CA SER A 28 1.97 -6.32 -11.22
C SER A 28 1.89 -4.89 -10.69
N ILE A 29 2.08 -3.92 -11.57
CA ILE A 29 1.86 -2.50 -11.28
C ILE A 29 0.38 -2.18 -11.48
N ASP A 30 -0.26 -1.57 -10.47
CA ASP A 30 -1.68 -1.23 -10.53
C ASP A 30 -1.91 -0.01 -11.44
N ILE A 31 -1.28 1.11 -11.12
CA ILE A 31 -1.45 2.39 -11.83
C ILE A 31 -0.12 3.14 -11.85
N VAL A 32 0.20 3.73 -13.01
CA VAL A 32 1.30 4.68 -13.18
C VAL A 32 0.76 5.98 -13.75
N GLY A 33 1.13 7.10 -13.13
CA GLY A 33 0.90 8.45 -13.64
C GLY A 33 2.23 9.11 -13.95
N VAL A 34 2.48 9.43 -15.22
CA VAL A 34 3.63 10.26 -15.62
C VAL A 34 3.23 11.73 -15.48
N ARG A 35 4.01 12.48 -14.71
CA ARG A 35 3.77 13.89 -14.42
C ARG A 35 4.33 14.77 -15.55
N CYS A 36 3.69 15.91 -15.80
CA CYS A 36 4.14 16.87 -16.82
C CYS A 36 5.54 17.45 -16.54
N ASP A 37 6.05 17.37 -15.31
CA ASP A 37 7.38 17.83 -14.91
C ASP A 37 8.47 16.73 -15.02
N GLY A 38 8.13 15.60 -15.65
CA GLY A 38 8.99 14.44 -15.86
C GLY A 38 9.08 13.49 -14.66
N GLY A 39 8.35 13.73 -13.58
CA GLY A 39 8.22 12.78 -12.47
C GLY A 39 7.24 11.65 -12.76
N ALA A 40 7.14 10.69 -11.84
CA ALA A 40 6.15 9.61 -11.91
C ALA A 40 5.55 9.30 -10.54
N ASP A 41 4.25 9.08 -10.51
CA ASP A 41 3.54 8.59 -9.33
C ASP A 41 3.02 7.18 -9.63
N LEU A 42 3.46 6.19 -8.84
CA LEU A 42 3.05 4.80 -8.96
C LEU A 42 2.10 4.49 -7.80
N ALA A 43 0.83 4.24 -8.08
CA ALA A 43 -0.15 3.97 -7.03
C ALA A 43 -0.27 2.46 -6.78
N ILE A 44 -0.22 2.06 -5.52
CA ILE A 44 -0.61 0.75 -5.02
C ILE A 44 -2.03 0.88 -4.47
N VAL A 45 -2.97 0.10 -4.98
CA VAL A 45 -4.38 0.20 -4.59
C VAL A 45 -4.76 -0.91 -3.62
N ALA A 46 -5.10 -0.52 -2.38
CA ALA A 46 -5.72 -1.41 -1.42
C ALA A 46 -7.25 -1.37 -1.59
N SER A 47 -7.80 -2.45 -2.16
CA SER A 47 -9.24 -2.58 -2.45
C SER A 47 -10.09 -2.92 -1.21
N GLN A 48 -9.44 -3.30 -0.11
CA GLN A 48 -10.07 -3.67 1.17
C GLN A 48 -9.33 -3.01 2.33
N PRO A 49 -9.91 -3.03 3.55
CA PRO A 49 -9.22 -2.60 4.75
C PRO A 49 -7.87 -3.30 4.97
N ILE A 50 -6.84 -2.52 5.30
CA ILE A 50 -5.53 -3.07 5.66
C ILE A 50 -5.53 -3.40 7.16
N ASP A 51 -5.45 -4.67 7.48
CA ASP A 51 -5.32 -5.18 8.86
C ASP A 51 -3.87 -5.53 9.22
N ASN A 52 -3.68 -6.19 10.38
CA ASN A 52 -2.38 -6.64 10.88
C ASN A 52 -2.13 -8.15 10.68
N SER A 53 -2.89 -8.81 9.80
CA SER A 53 -2.60 -10.20 9.47
C SER A 53 -1.25 -10.31 8.74
N GLU A 54 -0.48 -11.35 9.04
CA GLU A 54 0.82 -11.60 8.42
C GLU A 54 0.73 -11.64 6.88
N GLU A 55 -0.31 -12.27 6.35
CA GLU A 55 -0.62 -12.31 4.91
C GLU A 55 -0.77 -10.91 4.30
N THR A 56 -1.49 -10.01 4.97
CA THR A 56 -1.67 -8.62 4.50
C THR A 56 -0.35 -7.86 4.56
N LEU A 57 0.42 -8.02 5.64
CA LEU A 57 1.72 -7.37 5.79
C LEU A 57 2.73 -7.84 4.73
N ASP A 58 2.77 -9.14 4.44
CA ASP A 58 3.64 -9.70 3.41
C ASP A 58 3.22 -9.29 2.00
N SER A 59 1.92 -9.21 1.74
CA SER A 59 1.40 -8.70 0.47
C SER A 59 1.82 -7.24 0.22
N ILE A 60 1.85 -6.40 1.27
CA ILE A 60 2.35 -5.03 1.18
C ILE A 60 3.84 -5.03 0.84
N ARG A 61 4.66 -5.81 1.57
CA ARG A 61 6.10 -5.91 1.31
C ARG A 61 6.38 -6.34 -0.12
N GLN A 62 5.70 -7.40 -0.57
CA GLN A 62 5.86 -7.95 -1.90
C GLN A 62 5.49 -6.92 -2.97
N LYS A 63 4.35 -6.24 -2.82
CA LYS A 63 3.92 -5.22 -3.78
C LYS A 63 4.91 -4.06 -3.88
N PHE A 64 5.42 -3.56 -2.74
CA PHE A 64 6.46 -2.54 -2.75
C PHE A 64 7.75 -3.03 -3.42
N ALA A 65 8.17 -4.26 -3.16
CA ALA A 65 9.34 -4.85 -3.81
C ALA A 65 9.16 -4.89 -5.33
N THR A 66 8.01 -5.37 -5.83
CA THR A 66 7.67 -5.38 -7.26
C THR A 66 7.74 -3.99 -7.88
N TYR A 67 7.25 -2.95 -7.18
CA TYR A 67 7.32 -1.58 -7.69
C TYR A 67 8.76 -1.08 -7.77
N LEU A 68 9.57 -1.36 -6.75
CA LEU A 68 10.98 -0.99 -6.73
C LEU A 68 11.79 -1.76 -7.78
N GLU A 69 11.44 -3.00 -8.08
CA GLU A 69 12.05 -3.79 -9.16
C GLU A 69 11.66 -3.28 -10.54
N ALA A 70 10.37 -2.99 -10.77
CA ALA A 70 9.90 -2.40 -12.02
C ALA A 70 10.60 -1.08 -12.31
N LEU A 71 10.88 -0.30 -11.27
CA LEU A 71 11.66 0.92 -11.40
C LEU A 71 13.08 0.66 -11.91
N GLU A 72 13.73 -0.46 -11.61
CA GLU A 72 15.05 -0.83 -12.17
C GLU A 72 14.97 -1.45 -13.57
N CYS A 73 13.78 -1.79 -14.07
CA CYS A 73 13.60 -2.41 -15.38
C CYS A 73 13.70 -1.36 -16.50
N GLU A 74 14.65 -1.56 -17.43
CA GLU A 74 14.89 -0.65 -18.56
C GLU A 74 13.66 -0.51 -19.48
N GLU A 75 12.95 -1.62 -19.72
CA GLU A 75 11.72 -1.60 -20.54
C GLU A 75 10.65 -0.72 -19.90
N PHE A 76 10.41 -0.89 -18.60
CA PHE A 76 9.47 -0.05 -17.85
C PHE A 76 9.92 1.41 -17.82
N GLN A 77 11.21 1.68 -17.60
CA GLN A 77 11.73 3.05 -17.63
C GLN A 77 11.55 3.70 -19.00
N SER A 78 11.76 2.95 -20.08
CA SER A 78 11.58 3.44 -21.46
C SER A 78 10.13 3.82 -21.73
N GLU A 79 9.17 2.97 -21.35
CA GLU A 79 7.73 3.26 -21.47
C GLU A 79 7.31 4.51 -20.71
N MET A 80 7.91 4.76 -19.54
CA MET A 80 7.58 5.90 -18.69
C MET A 80 8.39 7.17 -19.00
N GLY A 81 9.33 7.12 -19.95
CA GLY A 81 10.17 8.27 -20.31
C GLY A 81 11.31 8.57 -19.32
N HIS A 82 11.79 7.54 -18.60
CA HIS A 82 12.89 7.60 -17.63
C HIS A 82 12.71 8.64 -16.52
N PRO A 83 11.63 8.53 -15.72
CA PRO A 83 11.39 9.46 -14.62
C PRO A 83 12.55 9.43 -13.61
N PRO A 84 13.11 10.58 -13.21
CA PRO A 84 14.13 10.64 -12.17
C PRO A 84 13.63 10.06 -10.85
N ARG A 85 14.50 9.34 -10.13
CA ARG A 85 14.15 8.67 -8.85
C ARG A 85 13.63 9.67 -7.81
N ASP A 86 14.31 10.80 -7.68
CA ASP A 86 13.97 11.89 -6.77
C ASP A 86 12.65 12.60 -7.11
N LYS A 87 12.12 12.36 -8.31
CA LYS A 87 10.77 12.79 -8.75
C LYS A 87 9.79 11.63 -8.88
N THR A 88 10.12 10.47 -8.34
CA THR A 88 9.26 9.28 -8.34
C THR A 88 8.67 9.04 -6.97
N THR A 89 7.36 8.83 -6.90
CA THR A 89 6.64 8.54 -5.64
C THR A 89 5.85 7.23 -5.78
N ILE A 90 5.99 6.32 -4.82
CA ILE A 90 5.07 5.20 -4.65
C ILE A 90 3.99 5.61 -3.64
N ILE A 91 2.72 5.50 -4.03
CA ILE A 91 1.58 5.97 -3.23
C ILE A 91 0.73 4.76 -2.83
N LEU A 92 0.66 4.44 -1.54
CA LEU A 92 -0.30 3.47 -1.04
C LEU A 92 -1.66 4.16 -0.86
N VAL A 93 -2.63 3.81 -1.72
CA VAL A 93 -3.99 4.35 -1.70
C VAL A 93 -4.90 3.36 -0.98
N CYS A 94 -5.55 3.82 0.10
CA CYS A 94 -6.49 3.01 0.87
C CYS A 94 -7.65 3.88 1.35
N GLU A 95 -8.88 3.55 0.98
CA GLU A 95 -10.08 4.30 1.40
C GLU A 95 -10.48 4.03 2.86
N TYR A 96 -9.85 3.03 3.50
CA TYR A 96 -10.17 2.60 4.85
C TYR A 96 -9.10 3.07 5.84
N LYS A 97 -9.48 3.09 7.12
CA LYS A 97 -8.53 3.30 8.20
C LYS A 97 -7.54 2.12 8.23
N ILE A 98 -6.24 2.44 8.14
CA ILE A 98 -5.16 1.45 8.18
C ILE A 98 -4.85 1.07 9.63
N HIS A 99 -4.68 -0.23 9.90
CA HIS A 99 -4.29 -0.68 11.24
C HIS A 99 -2.92 -0.09 11.66
N PRO A 100 -2.75 0.40 12.91
CA PRO A 100 -1.52 1.08 13.32
C PRO A 100 -0.27 0.20 13.25
N GLU A 101 -0.40 -1.10 13.50
CA GLU A 101 0.73 -2.04 13.38
C GLU A 101 1.26 -2.15 11.95
N THR A 102 0.43 -1.91 10.94
CA THR A 102 0.86 -1.89 9.54
C THR A 102 1.80 -0.73 9.24
N GLN A 103 1.82 0.33 10.08
CA GLN A 103 2.74 1.45 9.91
C GLN A 103 4.20 1.04 10.01
N ILE A 104 4.52 0.00 10.80
CA ILE A 104 5.88 -0.53 10.91
C ILE A 104 6.34 -1.03 9.54
N VAL A 105 5.50 -1.80 8.86
CA VAL A 105 5.78 -2.36 7.53
C VAL A 105 5.84 -1.27 6.46
N ILE A 106 4.96 -0.27 6.53
CA ILE A 106 5.01 0.85 5.61
C ILE A 106 6.31 1.66 5.79
N GLU A 107 6.79 1.81 7.03
CA GLU A 107 8.05 2.50 7.30
C GLU A 107 9.28 1.70 6.88
N GLU A 108 9.25 0.36 7.01
CA GLU A 108 10.24 -0.54 6.39
C GLU A 108 10.29 -0.30 4.87
N CYS A 109 9.13 -0.30 4.19
CA CYS A 109 9.05 -0.05 2.75
C CYS A 109 9.54 1.36 2.38
N ARG A 110 9.21 2.38 3.18
CA ARG A 110 9.69 3.74 3.00
C ARG A 110 11.21 3.82 3.09
N THR A 111 11.82 3.13 4.06
CA THR A 111 13.28 3.10 4.22
C THR A 111 13.95 2.45 3.00
N LEU A 112 13.40 1.34 2.50
CA LEU A 112 13.90 0.67 1.30
C LEU A 112 13.78 1.54 0.04
N ALA A 113 12.64 2.22 -0.14
CA ALA A 113 12.42 3.14 -1.25
C ALA A 113 13.36 4.36 -1.19
N ALA A 114 13.55 4.93 0.00
CA ALA A 114 14.45 6.06 0.21
C ALA A 114 15.92 5.71 -0.11
N ALA A 115 16.36 4.49 0.20
CA ALA A 115 17.68 3.99 -0.19
C ALA A 115 17.88 3.94 -1.72
N LYS A 116 16.78 3.88 -2.50
CA LYS A 116 16.74 3.96 -3.96
C LYS A 116 16.40 5.35 -4.50
N GLY A 117 16.30 6.35 -3.63
CA GLY A 117 15.96 7.73 -3.98
C GLY A 117 14.48 7.95 -4.31
N VAL A 118 13.59 7.00 -3.98
CA VAL A 118 12.15 7.04 -4.29
C VAL A 118 11.36 7.44 -3.05
N SER A 119 10.37 8.32 -3.22
CA SER A 119 9.49 8.74 -2.12
C SER A 119 8.34 7.76 -1.92
N VAL A 120 7.82 7.65 -0.68
CA VAL A 120 6.60 6.88 -0.38
C VAL A 120 5.56 7.79 0.26
N ALA A 121 4.33 7.72 -0.20
CA ALA A 121 3.19 8.43 0.39
C ALA A 121 2.07 7.45 0.74
N ILE A 122 1.24 7.84 1.71
CA ILE A 122 0.00 7.13 2.04
C ILE A 122 -1.13 8.10 1.76
N GLN A 123 -2.10 7.67 0.99
CA GLN A 123 -3.30 8.45 0.70
C GLN A 123 -4.52 7.72 1.24
N THR A 124 -5.16 8.33 2.24
CA THR A 124 -6.42 7.85 2.81
C THR A 124 -7.53 8.85 2.57
N THR A 125 -8.66 8.41 2.00
CA THR A 125 -9.80 9.28 1.67
C THR A 125 -10.62 9.68 2.91
N LEU A 126 -10.45 8.98 4.04
CA LEU A 126 -11.06 9.33 5.32
C LEU A 126 -10.14 10.32 6.07
N GLY A 127 -10.26 11.60 5.72
CA GLY A 127 -9.76 12.75 6.47
C GLY A 127 -10.87 13.45 7.23
#